data_AF-A0A429X2F9-F1
#
_entry.id   AF-A0A429X2F9-F1
#
_cell.length_a   1.000
_cell.length_b   1.000
_cell.length_c   1.000
_cell.angle_alpha   90.00
_cell.angle_beta   90.00
_cell.angle_gamma   90.00
#
_symmetry.space_group_name_H-M   'P 1'
#
loop_
_entity.id
_entity.type
_entity.pdbx_description
1 polymer ?
#
loop_
_entity_poly.entity_id
_entity_poly.type
_entity_poly.pdbx_seq_one_letter_code
_entity_poly.pdbx_strand_id
1 'polypeptide(L)'
;MSEWLTTGQMIDTLKVGEVAESDDGKLTAKWNEYDKIVFNNTSNGGGRNSLHLYDLGRRWRILPKFVSFDDAMKAHEAGKVVFYHGHIDVVELWDKLLPDQKHIRVSSTDLGDYSLLGMWKGKWTIEDDSND
;
A
#
# COMPACT_ATOMS: atom_id res chain seq x y z
N MET A 1 0.65 1.95 -10.17
CA MET A 1 1.99 1.42 -9.79
C MET A 1 2.73 2.54 -9.09
N SER A 2 3.38 2.28 -7.95
CA SER A 2 4.21 3.30 -7.29
C SER A 2 5.46 3.59 -8.11
N GLU A 3 5.83 4.87 -8.18
CA GLU A 3 6.99 5.37 -8.93
C GLU A 3 8.30 4.86 -8.29
N TRP A 4 9.29 4.57 -9.14
CA TRP A 4 10.66 4.29 -8.70
C TRP A 4 11.40 5.61 -8.46
N LEU A 5 11.69 5.88 -7.19
CA LEU A 5 12.38 7.06 -6.68
C LEU A 5 13.89 6.81 -6.54
N THR A 6 14.69 7.86 -6.64
CA THR A 6 16.08 7.83 -6.15
C THR A 6 16.11 7.80 -4.62
N THR A 7 17.25 7.46 -4.01
CA THR A 7 17.38 7.47 -2.55
C THR A 7 17.07 8.83 -1.91
N GLY A 8 17.49 9.94 -2.54
CA GLY A 8 17.16 11.29 -2.06
C GLY A 8 15.66 11.57 -2.11
N GLN A 9 15.05 11.37 -3.28
CA GLN A 9 13.59 11.55 -3.45
C GLN A 9 12.77 10.67 -2.51
N MET A 10 13.21 9.42 -2.28
CA MET A 10 12.56 8.52 -1.32
C MET A 10 12.61 9.11 0.09
N ILE A 11 13.75 9.62 0.55
CA ILE A 11 13.87 10.25 1.87
C ILE A 11 12.96 11.47 1.97
N ASP A 12 12.90 12.29 0.92
CA ASP A 12 12.07 13.51 0.89
C ASP A 12 10.56 13.21 0.89
N THR A 13 10.15 12.07 0.34
CA THR A 13 8.73 11.73 0.13
C THR A 13 8.18 10.77 1.18
N LEU A 14 9.02 9.89 1.74
CA LEU A 14 8.60 8.83 2.65
C LEU A 14 7.99 9.43 3.94
N LYS A 15 6.75 9.06 4.26
CA LYS A 15 6.05 9.53 5.46
C LYS A 15 6.23 8.58 6.63
N VAL A 16 5.98 9.07 7.85
CA VAL A 16 5.99 8.23 9.07
C VAL A 16 4.92 7.15 8.93
N GLY A 17 5.33 5.89 9.17
CA GLY A 17 4.45 4.72 9.04
C GLY A 17 4.42 4.11 7.63
N GLU A 18 5.01 4.75 6.63
CA GLU A 18 5.22 4.16 5.31
C GLU A 18 6.50 3.32 5.27
N VAL A 19 6.58 2.44 4.27
CA VAL A 19 7.74 1.60 4.02
C VAL A 19 8.10 1.72 2.54
N ALA A 20 9.35 2.04 2.25
CA ALA A 20 9.90 1.93 0.90
C ALA A 20 10.66 0.60 0.74
N GLU A 21 10.64 0.04 -0.46
CA GLU A 21 11.36 -1.19 -0.83
C GLU A 21 12.36 -0.88 -1.96
N SER A 22 13.55 -1.46 -1.89
CA SER A 22 14.55 -1.34 -2.96
C SER A 22 14.17 -2.16 -4.20
N ASP A 23 14.66 -1.73 -5.35
CA ASP A 23 14.51 -2.42 -6.65
C ASP A 23 14.90 -3.91 -6.65
N ASP A 24 15.91 -4.29 -5.88
CA ASP A 24 16.34 -5.68 -5.70
C ASP A 24 15.56 -6.45 -4.62
N GLY A 25 14.61 -5.81 -3.93
CA GLY A 25 13.81 -6.39 -2.83
C GLY A 25 14.59 -6.77 -1.58
N LYS A 26 15.88 -6.41 -1.47
CA LYS A 26 16.75 -6.81 -0.35
C LYS A 26 16.67 -5.88 0.84
N LEU A 27 16.25 -4.63 0.62
CA LEU A 27 16.17 -3.62 1.66
C LEU A 27 14.77 -3.00 1.71
N THR A 28 14.34 -2.69 2.92
CA THR A 28 13.22 -1.79 3.17
C THR A 28 13.70 -0.57 3.97
N ALA A 29 13.10 0.59 3.73
CA ALA A 29 13.37 1.83 4.45
C ALA A 29 12.09 2.34 5.12
N LYS A 30 12.19 2.78 6.37
CA LYS A 30 11.08 3.40 7.11
C LYS A 30 11.61 4.39 8.15
N TRP A 31 10.80 5.38 8.52
CA TRP A 31 11.04 6.20 9.70
C TRP A 31 10.79 5.39 10.98
N ASN A 32 11.65 5.55 11.98
CA ASN A 32 11.43 5.01 13.32
C ASN A 32 10.90 6.10 14.28
N GLU A 33 10.66 5.72 15.53
CA GLU A 33 10.16 6.61 16.60
C GLU A 33 11.13 7.74 17.02
N TYR A 34 12.35 7.77 16.47
CA TYR A 34 13.40 8.75 16.78
C TYR A 34 13.74 9.63 15.56
N ASP A 35 12.82 9.76 14.60
CA ASP A 35 12.99 10.54 13.36
C ASP A 35 14.25 10.16 12.57
N LYS A 36 14.59 8.87 12.58
CA LYS A 36 15.70 8.32 11.79
C LYS A 36 15.17 7.34 10.76
N ILE A 37 15.72 7.44 9.55
CA ILE A 37 15.48 6.43 8.54
C ILE A 37 16.28 5.16 8.89
N VAL A 38 15.57 4.03 8.91
CA VAL A 38 16.14 2.71 9.19
C VAL A 38 16.01 1.86 7.94
N PHE A 39 17.14 1.32 7.50
CA PHE A 39 17.23 0.35 6.41
C PHE A 39 17.28 -1.06 6.97
N ASN A 40 16.28 -1.88 6.68
CA ASN A 40 16.19 -3.27 7.16
C ASN A 40 16.42 -4.25 6.00
N ASN A 41 17.26 -5.25 6.23
CA ASN A 41 17.47 -6.33 5.29
C ASN A 41 16.35 -7.37 5.41
N THR A 42 15.68 -7.64 4.30
CA THR A 42 14.53 -8.54 4.23
C THR A 42 14.90 -10.00 4.50
N SER A 43 16.16 -10.39 4.28
CA SER A 43 16.59 -11.80 4.41
C SER A 43 17.00 -12.22 5.82
N ASN A 44 17.50 -11.29 6.64
CA ASN A 44 18.04 -11.61 7.97
C ASN A 44 17.53 -10.72 9.10
N GLY A 45 16.64 -9.76 8.82
CA GLY A 45 16.07 -8.85 9.80
C GLY A 45 17.07 -7.85 10.40
N GLY A 46 18.31 -7.81 9.90
CA GLY A 46 19.31 -6.85 10.33
C GLY A 46 18.95 -5.43 9.88
N GLY A 47 19.01 -4.47 10.80
CA GLY A 47 18.73 -3.06 10.55
C GLY A 47 19.99 -2.18 10.66
N ARG A 48 20.05 -1.11 9.86
CA ARG A 48 21.05 -0.04 9.99
C ARG A 48 20.42 1.33 9.79
N ASN A 49 21.02 2.35 10.41
CA ASN A 49 20.59 3.75 10.29
C ASN A 49 21.61 4.58 9.50
N SER A 50 22.49 3.90 8.76
CA SER A 50 23.54 4.50 7.93
C SER A 50 23.31 4.15 6.47
N LEU A 51 23.62 5.11 5.60
CA LEU A 51 23.55 5.00 4.16
C LEU A 51 24.97 4.84 3.62
N HIS A 52 25.22 3.83 2.79
CA HIS A 52 26.51 3.65 2.13
C HIS A 52 26.43 4.17 0.70
N LEU A 53 27.59 4.49 0.11
CA LEU A 53 27.65 5.07 -1.23
C LEU A 53 26.94 4.20 -2.30
N TYR A 54 27.04 2.88 -2.17
CA TYR A 54 26.34 1.96 -3.08
C TYR A 54 24.81 1.97 -2.92
N ASP A 55 24.28 2.46 -1.79
CA ASP A 55 22.84 2.61 -1.60
C ASP A 55 22.27 3.82 -2.34
N LEU A 56 23.12 4.78 -2.72
CA LEU A 56 22.71 5.93 -3.54
C LEU A 56 22.35 5.53 -4.98
N GLY A 57 22.89 4.41 -5.47
CA GLY A 57 22.57 3.86 -6.78
C GLY A 57 21.27 3.06 -6.82
N ARG A 58 20.64 2.79 -5.67
CA ARG A 58 19.41 2.02 -5.58
C ARG A 58 18.20 2.87 -5.97
N ARG A 59 17.22 2.21 -6.58
CA ARG A 59 15.89 2.77 -6.77
C ARG A 59 14.96 2.23 -5.69
N TRP A 60 13.98 3.04 -5.30
CA TRP A 60 13.06 2.73 -4.21
C TRP A 60 11.63 2.96 -4.65
N ARG A 61 10.70 2.12 -4.17
CA ARG A 61 9.27 2.36 -4.32
C ARG A 61 8.62 2.41 -2.96
N ILE A 62 7.75 3.37 -2.72
CA ILE A 62 6.93 3.37 -1.50
C ILE A 62 5.87 2.27 -1.66
N LEU A 63 5.77 1.41 -0.67
CA LEU A 63 4.80 0.32 -0.64
C LEU A 63 3.44 0.87 -0.19
N PRO A 64 2.34 0.45 -0.84
CA PRO A 64 1.01 0.84 -0.40
C PRO A 64 0.73 0.36 1.03
N LYS A 65 0.10 1.22 1.83
CA LYS A 65 -0.33 0.84 3.18
C LYS A 65 -1.55 -0.06 3.09
N PHE A 66 -1.32 -1.36 3.21
CA PHE A 66 -2.41 -2.33 3.19
C PHE A 66 -3.19 -2.32 4.51
N VAL A 67 -4.52 -2.32 4.41
CA VAL A 67 -5.46 -2.37 5.53
C VAL A 67 -6.34 -3.62 5.44
N SER A 68 -7.01 -3.93 6.55
CA SER A 68 -7.98 -5.03 6.60
C SER A 68 -9.25 -4.69 5.81
N PHE A 69 -10.03 -5.71 5.46
CA PHE A 69 -11.35 -5.51 4.85
C PHE A 69 -12.24 -4.63 5.72
N ASP A 70 -12.26 -4.86 7.05
CA ASP A 70 -13.12 -4.09 7.96
C ASP A 70 -12.71 -2.61 8.01
N ASP A 71 -11.41 -2.31 8.02
CA ASP A 71 -10.92 -0.93 8.01
C ASP A 71 -11.17 -0.26 6.66
N ALA A 72 -11.03 -1.01 5.56
CA ALA A 72 -11.36 -0.58 4.22
C ALA A 72 -12.85 -0.21 4.11
N MET A 73 -13.75 -1.04 4.62
CA MET A 73 -15.20 -0.76 4.61
C MET A 73 -15.55 0.44 5.49
N LYS A 74 -14.97 0.57 6.68
CA LYS A 74 -15.17 1.76 7.54
C LYS A 74 -14.70 3.05 6.85
N ALA A 75 -13.56 3.01 6.16
CA ALA A 75 -13.06 4.16 5.42
C ALA A 75 -13.98 4.53 4.25
N HIS A 76 -14.53 3.53 3.57
CA HIS A 76 -15.51 3.74 2.51
C HIS A 76 -16.82 4.35 3.04
N GLU A 77 -17.35 3.88 4.16
CA GLU A 77 -18.51 4.50 4.83
C GLU A 77 -18.27 5.95 5.22
N ALA A 78 -17.00 6.31 5.51
CA ALA A 78 -16.58 7.68 5.78
C ALA A 78 -16.32 8.51 4.49
N GLY A 79 -16.59 7.95 3.32
CA GLY A 79 -16.47 8.64 2.02
C GLY A 79 -15.10 8.57 1.36
N LYS A 80 -14.16 7.76 1.88
CA LYS A 80 -12.82 7.62 1.27
C LYS A 80 -12.82 6.65 0.09
N VAL A 81 -11.85 6.85 -0.82
CA VAL A 81 -11.59 5.92 -1.93
C VAL A 81 -10.77 4.74 -1.44
N VAL A 82 -11.19 3.55 -1.83
CA VAL A 82 -10.64 2.28 -1.35
C VAL A 82 -10.37 1.37 -2.53
N PHE A 83 -9.15 0.82 -2.60
CA PHE A 83 -8.72 -0.07 -3.66
C PHE A 83 -8.52 -1.49 -3.13
N TYR A 84 -9.03 -2.46 -3.88
CA TYR A 84 -8.77 -3.88 -3.65
C TYR A 84 -7.63 -4.36 -4.57
N HIS A 85 -6.62 -4.99 -3.97
CA HIS A 85 -5.49 -5.57 -4.69
C HIS A 85 -5.66 -7.10 -4.72
N GLY A 86 -6.43 -7.56 -5.71
CA GLY A 86 -6.65 -8.98 -5.99
C GLY A 86 -5.45 -9.64 -6.68
N HIS A 87 -5.51 -10.96 -6.84
CA HIS A 87 -4.45 -11.74 -7.50
C HIS A 87 -4.29 -11.46 -9.00
N ILE A 88 -5.22 -10.70 -9.59
CA ILE A 88 -5.29 -10.33 -11.00
C ILE A 88 -5.70 -8.84 -11.03
N ASP A 89 -4.73 -7.96 -11.24
CA ASP A 89 -4.89 -6.51 -11.44
C ASP A 89 -5.57 -5.66 -10.33
N VAL A 90 -5.18 -4.39 -10.28
CA VAL A 90 -5.84 -3.37 -9.46
C VAL A 90 -7.14 -3.01 -10.15
N VAL A 91 -8.28 -3.30 -9.52
CA VAL A 91 -9.60 -2.91 -10.03
C VAL A 91 -10.12 -1.78 -9.15
N GLU A 92 -10.30 -0.60 -9.76
CA GLU A 92 -11.11 0.47 -9.19
C GLU A 92 -12.57 0.00 -9.21
N LEU A 93 -13.03 -0.51 -8.06
CA LEU A 93 -14.27 -1.28 -8.02
C LEU A 93 -15.54 -0.42 -8.14
N TRP A 94 -15.49 0.87 -7.80
CA TRP A 94 -16.72 1.62 -7.49
C TRP A 94 -17.19 2.64 -8.53
N ASP A 95 -16.30 3.17 -9.38
CA ASP A 95 -16.75 4.05 -10.49
C ASP A 95 -17.59 3.32 -11.55
N LYS A 96 -17.55 1.98 -11.57
CA LYS A 96 -18.40 1.15 -12.42
C LYS A 96 -19.60 0.53 -11.69
N LEU A 97 -19.69 0.64 -10.37
CA LEU A 97 -20.79 0.09 -9.58
C LEU A 97 -21.79 1.19 -9.23
N LEU A 98 -22.63 1.49 -10.23
CA LEU A 98 -24.00 2.00 -10.16
C LEU A 98 -24.28 3.13 -9.13
N PRO A 99 -24.57 4.37 -9.56
CA PRO A 99 -24.71 5.53 -8.67
C PRO A 99 -25.88 5.46 -7.66
N ASP A 100 -26.78 4.47 -7.75
CA ASP A 100 -28.11 4.55 -7.13
C ASP A 100 -28.44 3.43 -6.13
N GLN A 101 -27.52 2.50 -5.82
CA GLN A 101 -27.81 1.37 -4.92
C GLN A 101 -27.03 1.42 -3.60
N LYS A 102 -27.71 1.78 -2.51
CA LYS A 102 -27.20 1.82 -1.11
C LYS A 102 -27.03 0.46 -0.43
N HIS A 103 -27.15 -0.66 -1.17
CA HIS A 103 -27.02 -1.99 -0.60
C HIS A 103 -26.28 -2.92 -1.57
N ILE A 104 -25.17 -3.49 -1.11
CA ILE A 104 -24.51 -4.60 -1.79
C ILE A 104 -25.37 -5.85 -1.57
N ARG A 105 -26.25 -6.18 -2.53
CA ARG A 105 -26.95 -7.46 -2.52
C ARG A 105 -26.02 -8.53 -3.05
N VAL A 106 -25.31 -9.18 -2.14
CA VAL A 106 -24.49 -10.36 -2.42
C VAL A 106 -25.42 -11.55 -2.64
N SER A 107 -25.89 -11.76 -3.87
CA SER A 107 -26.70 -12.93 -4.26
C SER A 107 -25.87 -14.10 -4.79
N SER A 108 -24.55 -13.98 -4.73
CA SER A 108 -23.54 -14.96 -5.13
C SER A 108 -22.32 -14.78 -4.22
N THR A 109 -21.72 -15.87 -3.74
CA THR A 109 -20.42 -15.83 -3.02
C THR A 109 -19.25 -15.41 -3.88
N ASP A 110 -19.51 -15.26 -5.19
CA ASP A 110 -18.54 -14.92 -6.22
C ASP A 110 -18.98 -13.62 -6.91
N LEU A 111 -18.16 -12.57 -6.73
CA LEU A 111 -18.16 -11.33 -7.49
C LEU A 111 -17.24 -11.55 -8.70
N GLY A 112 -17.75 -12.22 -9.74
CA GLY A 112 -16.93 -12.65 -10.88
C GLY A 112 -15.87 -13.67 -10.45
N ASP A 113 -14.60 -13.44 -10.78
CA ASP A 113 -13.48 -14.31 -10.37
C ASP A 113 -13.05 -14.12 -8.90
N TYR A 114 -13.72 -13.24 -8.15
CA TYR A 114 -13.38 -12.91 -6.77
C TYR A 114 -14.41 -13.46 -5.79
N SER A 115 -14.01 -14.44 -4.99
CA SER A 115 -14.83 -14.90 -3.87
C SER A 115 -14.84 -13.87 -2.75
N LEU A 116 -15.95 -13.77 -1.99
CA LEU A 116 -16.02 -12.99 -0.74
C LEU A 116 -14.89 -13.34 0.22
N LEU A 117 -14.50 -14.62 0.26
CA LEU A 117 -13.38 -15.09 1.06
C LEU A 117 -12.05 -14.50 0.57
N GLY A 118 -11.88 -14.37 -0.76
CA GLY A 118 -10.76 -13.70 -1.39
C GLY A 118 -10.71 -12.22 -1.01
N MET A 119 -11.84 -11.53 -1.08
CA MET A 119 -11.96 -10.12 -0.69
C MET A 119 -11.65 -9.90 0.79
N TRP A 120 -12.19 -10.74 1.68
CA TRP A 120 -11.94 -10.68 3.12
C TRP A 120 -10.46 -10.89 3.47
N LYS A 121 -9.78 -11.80 2.76
CA LYS A 121 -8.36 -12.13 2.99
C LYS A 121 -7.39 -11.29 2.16
N GLY A 122 -7.89 -10.52 1.20
CA GLY A 122 -7.06 -9.79 0.26
C GLY A 122 -6.53 -8.49 0.85
N LYS A 123 -5.72 -7.81 0.05
CA LYS A 123 -5.02 -6.59 0.47
C LYS A 123 -5.78 -5.37 -0.01
N TRP A 124 -6.10 -4.48 0.91
CA TRP A 124 -6.86 -3.25 0.62
C TRP A 124 -5.98 -2.03 0.84
N THR A 125 -6.14 -0.97 0.07
CA THR A 125 -5.48 0.32 0.35
C THR A 125 -6.51 1.42 0.37
N ILE A 126 -6.30 2.43 1.20
CA ILE A 126 -7.13 3.63 1.27
C ILE A 126 -6.29 4.75 0.70
N GLU A 127 -6.81 5.50 -0.27
CA GLU A 127 -6.22 6.77 -0.65
C GLU A 127 -6.78 7.83 0.30
N ASP A 128 -5.87 8.50 1.02
CA ASP A 128 -6.24 9.74 1.69
C ASP A 128 -6.34 10.81 0.59
N ASP A 129 -7.50 11.46 0.49
CA ASP A 129 -7.65 12.66 -0.31
C ASP A 129 -6.47 13.57 0.02
N SER A 130 -5.58 13.76 -0.95
CA SER A 130 -4.49 14.71 -0.85
C SER A 130 -5.10 16.10 -1.00
N ASN A 131 -5.79 16.55 0.04
CA ASN A 131 -6.10 17.95 0.28
C ASN A 131 -4.95 18.53 1.10
N ASP A 132 -3.90 18.96 0.40
CA ASP A 132 -3.30 20.30 0.50
C ASP A 132 -2.15 20.46 -0.51
#